data_AF-A0A537VTG2-F1
#
_entry.id   AF-A0A537VTG2-F1
#
_cell.length_a   1.000
_cell.length_b   1.000
_cell.length_c   1.000
_cell.angle_alpha   90.00
_cell.angle_beta   90.00
_cell.angle_gamma   90.00
#
_symmetry.space_group_name_H-M   'P 1'
#
loop_
_entity.id
_entity.type
_entity.pdbx_description
1 polymer ?
#
loop_
_entity_poly.entity_id
_entity_poly.type
_entity_poly.pdbx_seq_one_letter_code
_entity_poly.pdbx_strand_id
1 'polypeptide(L)'
;MALIGFVLLLVGLVLIVMNPLLGSIPGLFLIAVGLVLLALGVLARGVGALAGIGSTKTCPDCRSKIPSAAEVCRYCGYRYQ
;
A
#
# COMPACT_ATOMS: atom_id res chain seq x y z
N MET A 1 9.73 -0.38 -6.61
CA MET A 1 9.56 0.97 -6.01
C MET A 1 10.18 1.07 -4.62
N ALA A 2 9.82 0.21 -3.65
CA ALA A 2 10.35 0.27 -2.28
C ALA A 2 11.88 0.10 -2.17
N LEU A 3 12.48 -0.78 -2.98
CA LEU A 3 13.94 -0.98 -3.02
C LEU A 3 14.68 0.30 -3.42
N ILE A 4 14.16 1.04 -4.40
CA ILE A 4 14.76 2.29 -4.90
C ILE A 4 14.68 3.39 -3.84
N GLY A 5 13.55 3.51 -3.14
CA GLY A 5 13.40 4.46 -2.03
C GLY A 5 14.41 4.19 -0.89
N PHE A 6 14.61 2.91 -0.54
CA PHE A 6 15.58 2.52 0.49
C PHE A 6 17.03 2.81 0.08
N VAL A 7 17.38 2.54 -1.18
CA VAL A 7 18.72 2.83 -1.72
C VAL A 7 19.01 4.34 -1.73
N LEU A 8 18.05 5.18 -2.14
CA LEU A 8 18.22 6.64 -2.13
C LEU A 8 18.39 7.19 -0.70
N LEU A 9 17.69 6.62 0.27
CA LEU A 9 17.79 6.99 1.68
C LEU A 9 19.18 6.65 2.25
N LEU A 10 19.71 5.46 1.94
CA LEU A 10 21.06 5.05 2.32
C LEU A 10 22.13 5.93 1.67
N VAL A 11 22.02 6.21 0.37
CA VAL A 11 22.98 7.04 -0.37
C VAL A 11 22.97 8.48 0.17
N GLY A 12 21.80 9.05 0.44
CA GLY A 12 21.68 10.38 1.04
C GLY A 12 22.28 10.44 2.45
N LEU A 13 22.06 9.42 3.28
CA LEU A 13 22.65 9.33 4.61
C LEU A 13 24.18 9.22 4.56
N VAL A 14 24.73 8.38 3.67
CA VAL A 14 26.18 8.22 3.49
C VAL A 14 26.83 9.52 3.03
N LEU A 15 26.21 10.28 2.12
CA LEU A 15 26.71 11.57 1.66
C LEU A 15 26.76 12.62 2.78
N ILE A 16 25.77 12.64 3.67
CA ILE A 16 25.73 13.55 4.83
C ILE A 16 26.84 13.20 5.84
N VAL A 17 27.07 11.91 6.08
CA VAL A 17 28.09 11.43 7.03
C VAL A 17 29.51 11.66 6.50
N MET A 18 29.77 11.41 5.21
CA MET A 18 31.11 11.58 4.64
C MET A 18 31.49 13.04 4.41
N ASN A 19 30.54 13.95 4.14
CA ASN A 19 30.84 15.36 3.88
C ASN A 19 29.67 16.27 4.33
N PRO A 20 29.62 16.67 5.60
CA PRO A 20 28.48 17.42 6.15
C PRO A 20 28.29 18.82 5.55
N LEU A 21 29.37 19.48 5.07
CA LEU A 21 29.29 20.82 4.47
C LEU A 21 28.78 20.85 3.02
N LEU A 22 29.26 19.94 2.16
CA LEU A 22 28.84 19.89 0.75
C LEU A 22 27.66 18.93 0.51
N GLY A 23 27.49 17.92 1.38
CA GLY A 23 26.51 16.86 1.22
C GLY A 23 25.12 17.18 1.77
N SER A 24 24.96 18.25 2.56
CA SER A 24 23.69 18.57 3.22
C SER A 24 22.59 18.95 2.22
N ILE A 25 22.91 19.73 1.18
CA ILE A 25 21.93 20.15 0.15
C ILE A 25 21.49 18.98 -0.75
N PRO A 26 22.40 18.22 -1.42
CA PRO A 26 22.01 17.08 -2.24
C PRO A 26 21.52 15.88 -1.41
N GLY A 27 22.03 15.68 -0.20
CA GLY A 27 21.66 14.57 0.68
C GLY A 27 20.24 14.69 1.22
N LEU A 28 19.83 15.88 1.67
CA LEU A 28 18.44 16.13 2.08
C LEU A 28 17.46 15.89 0.93
N PHE A 29 17.83 16.29 -0.29
CA PHE A 29 16.99 16.06 -1.46
C PHE A 29 16.80 14.57 -1.75
N LEU A 30 17.87 13.76 -1.69
CA LEU A 30 17.79 12.31 -1.90
C LEU A 30 16.97 11.61 -0.81
N ILE A 31 17.09 12.04 0.45
CA ILE A 31 16.30 11.50 1.56
C ILE A 31 14.82 11.86 1.38
N ALA A 32 14.50 13.11 1.02
CA ALA A 32 13.13 13.54 0.77
C ALA A 32 12.49 12.73 -0.36
N VAL A 33 13.18 12.57 -1.50
CA VAL A 33 12.70 11.75 -2.62
C VAL A 33 12.55 10.28 -2.19
N GLY A 34 13.51 9.74 -1.44
CA GLY A 34 13.44 8.37 -0.91
C GLY A 34 12.22 8.14 -0.02
N LEU A 35 11.92 9.07 0.90
CA LEU A 35 10.75 9.03 1.76
C LEU A 35 9.44 9.13 0.97
N VAL A 36 9.36 10.02 -0.01
CA VAL A 36 8.18 10.17 -0.87
C VAL A 36 7.91 8.88 -1.66
N LEU A 37 8.94 8.28 -2.26
CA LEU A 37 8.80 7.01 -3.00
C LEU A 37 8.40 5.86 -2.08
N LEU A 38 8.92 5.84 -0.85
CA LEU A 38 8.59 4.80 0.13
C LEU A 38 7.15 4.95 0.64
N ALA A 39 6.71 6.18 0.94
CA ALA A 39 5.33 6.50 1.30
C ALA A 39 4.34 6.14 0.18
N LEU A 40 4.63 6.53 -1.06
CA LEU A 40 3.82 6.14 -2.23
C LEU A 40 3.76 4.62 -2.40
N GLY A 41 4.88 3.92 -2.19
CA GLY A 41 4.92 2.46 -2.23
C GLY A 41 4.06 1.80 -1.15
N VAL A 42 4.08 2.30 0.08
CA VAL A 42 3.26 1.78 1.19
C VAL A 42 1.78 2.08 0.96
N LEU A 43 1.45 3.31 0.56
CA LEU A 43 0.08 3.72 0.23
C LEU A 43 -0.50 2.87 -0.92
N ALA A 44 0.27 2.63 -1.99
CA ALA A 44 -0.17 1.77 -3.08
C ALA A 44 -0.46 0.33 -2.64
N ARG A 45 0.31 -0.21 -1.67
CA ARG A 45 0.01 -1.54 -1.10
C ARG A 45 -1.20 -1.53 -0.17
N GLY A 46 -1.40 -0.46 0.60
CA GLY A 46 -2.56 -0.31 1.49
C GLY A 46 -3.88 -0.16 0.74
N VAL A 47 -3.89 0.57 -0.38
CA VAL A 47 -5.10 0.77 -1.21
C VAL A 47 -5.59 -0.56 -1.81
N GLY A 48 -4.70 -1.48 -2.16
CA GLY A 48 -5.08 -2.81 -2.65
C GLY A 48 -5.86 -3.66 -1.63
N ALA A 49 -5.57 -3.51 -0.34
CA ALA A 49 -6.29 -4.22 0.73
C ALA A 49 -7.71 -3.66 0.96
N LEU A 50 -7.93 -2.38 0.67
CA LEU A 50 -9.22 -1.71 0.81
C LEU A 50 -10.13 -1.89 -0.41
N ALA A 51 -9.57 -2.18 -1.59
CA ALA A 51 -10.35 -2.37 -2.82
C ALA A 51 -11.32 -3.58 -2.78
N GLY A 52 -11.14 -4.52 -1.84
CA GLY A 52 -12.06 -5.63 -1.60
C GLY A 52 -13.13 -5.35 -0.52
N ILE A 53 -12.96 -4.30 0.28
CA ILE A 53 -13.85 -3.98 1.41
C ILE A 53 -15.01 -3.13 0.87
N GLY A 54 -16.04 -3.79 0.37
CA GLY A 54 -17.27 -3.09 -0.08
C GLY A 54 -17.95 -3.73 -1.29
N SER A 55 -17.32 -4.70 -1.95
CA SER A 55 -18.01 -5.47 -2.98
C SER A 55 -19.10 -6.31 -2.32
N THR A 56 -20.36 -6.12 -2.76
CA THR A 56 -21.51 -6.93 -2.33
C THR A 56 -22.09 -7.69 -3.51
N LYS A 57 -22.46 -8.96 -3.32
CA LYS A 57 -23.17 -9.78 -4.29
C LYS A 57 -24.61 -10.02 -3.84
N THR A 58 -25.48 -10.25 -4.81
CA THR A 58 -26.89 -10.60 -4.55
C THR A 58 -27.03 -12.11 -4.49
N CYS A 59 -27.72 -12.63 -3.48
CA CYS A 59 -27.99 -14.05 -3.38
C CYS A 59 -28.99 -14.51 -4.46
N PRO A 60 -28.71 -15.57 -5.25
CA PRO A 60 -29.64 -16.06 -6.27
C PRO A 60 -30.91 -16.66 -5.66
N ASP A 61 -30.82 -17.16 -4.43
CA ASP A 61 -31.90 -17.88 -3.75
C ASP A 61 -32.84 -16.90 -3.02
N CYS A 62 -32.31 -16.11 -2.07
CA CYS A 62 -33.12 -15.20 -1.25
C CYS A 62 -33.07 -13.73 -1.68
N ARG A 63 -32.35 -13.38 -2.76
CA ARG A 63 -32.18 -12.00 -3.28
C ARG A 63 -31.62 -10.98 -2.27
N SER A 64 -31.11 -11.42 -1.13
CA SER A 64 -30.45 -10.54 -0.16
C SER A 64 -29.09 -10.05 -0.67
N LYS A 65 -28.70 -8.83 -0.28
CA LYS A 65 -27.34 -8.31 -0.49
C LYS A 65 -26.42 -8.82 0.61
N ILE A 66 -25.36 -9.50 0.20
CA ILE A 66 -24.32 -10.04 1.08
C ILE A 66 -22.94 -9.58 0.63
N PRO A 67 -21.93 -9.57 1.51
CA PRO A 67 -20.56 -9.27 1.07
C PRO A 67 -20.11 -10.27 0.00
N SER A 68 -19.44 -9.79 -1.05
CA SER A 68 -18.96 -10.64 -2.16
C SER A 68 -18.01 -11.73 -1.69
N ALA A 69 -17.25 -11.45 -0.64
CA ALA A 69 -16.36 -12.39 0.04
C ALA A 69 -17.08 -13.47 0.87
N ALA A 70 -18.41 -13.41 1.04
CA ALA A 70 -19.14 -14.43 1.78
C ALA A 70 -19.24 -15.73 0.98
N GLU A 71 -18.69 -16.81 1.51
CA GLU A 71 -18.83 -18.17 0.94
C GLU A 71 -20.22 -18.75 1.20
N VAL A 72 -20.94 -18.24 2.21
CA VAL A 72 -22.28 -18.70 2.58
C VAL A 72 -23.20 -17.51 2.80
N CYS A 73 -24.41 -17.58 2.26
CA CYS A 73 -25.44 -16.59 2.53
C CYS A 73 -25.91 -16.70 3.98
N ARG A 74 -25.75 -15.63 4.78
CA ARG A 74 -26.21 -15.57 6.18
C ARG A 74 -27.73 -15.63 6.37
N TYR A 75 -28.50 -15.39 5.30
CA TYR A 75 -29.96 -15.34 5.38
C TYR A 75 -30.60 -16.69 5.03
N CYS A 76 -30.18 -17.34 3.94
CA CYS A 76 -30.77 -18.61 3.50
C CYS A 76 -29.81 -19.81 3.55
N GLY A 77 -28.54 -19.61 3.88
CA GLY A 77 -27.56 -20.70 3.94
C GLY A 77 -27.01 -21.16 2.59
N TYR A 78 -27.36 -20.50 1.48
CA TYR A 78 -26.83 -20.83 0.15
C TYR A 78 -25.30 -20.73 0.10
N ARG A 79 -24.62 -21.78 -0.36
CA ARG A 79 -23.15 -21.84 -0.47
C ARG A 79 -22.70 -21.45 -1.88
N TYR A 80 -21.79 -20.50 -1.96
CA TYR A 80 -21.10 -20.08 -3.18
C TYR A 80 -19.78 -20.88 -3.24
N GLN A 81 -19.86 -22.14 -3.67
CA GLN A 81 -18.69 -22.99 -3.96
C GLN A 81 -18.02 -22.57 -5.27
#